data_AF-A0A5P9NHT7-F1
#
_entry.id   AF-A0A5P9NHT7-F1
#
_cell.length_a   1.000
_cell.length_b   1.000
_cell.length_c   1.000
_cell.angle_alpha   90.00
_cell.angle_beta   90.00
_cell.angle_gamma   90.00
#
_symmetry.space_group_name_H-M   'P 1'
#
loop_
_entity.id
_entity.type
_entity.pdbx_description
1 polymer ?
#
loop_
_entity_poly.entity_id
_entity_poly.type
_entity_poly.pdbx_seq_one_letter_code
_entity_poly.pdbx_strand_id
1 'polypeptide(L)'
;MIRAGSTYVLLVLALFLSACDKQGTEAPTAPDKPNILFILVDDMGYGDLGINGSSASLTPALDQFARQGIRYTRNYVDSTCAASRAGILTGRPPLQLGFRPQGFGINPGLETLPELLRSAGYSTHHFGKWHLGHIAEASWPLAQGFDSFFGFLTQFLLRGPHTAPEFSIGRPTYHNPWLQRNDEFPEPYKGHLSNIVLARVLEFIESADARTSPWFLNYWTYLPHHPLQPGARFAQRFEDTPAGRYKAMLAQMDDNISQVLAALELAGLSERTLVMVVSDNGGTARHIDSNAPFSGTKMSFQEGGVRTPMLVRWPDGIGSGTVDSTVVSYLDYLPTLVTAAGGQLPAGLRGRDLRALAEGSALEPRALYWDAGTFEHSAWSILSSDGRWRVHRNFLGDPVLNDFSADPSGTKDLALERPDVLAAQVEAFQRWRRSARELRLAFEINGDNGRGILTGEDFQRAPGATGFSFGLGLVPANAASDAKQVIVSQPGKWELWQEDGQIFVRAAGLEIAAPALPPGRCSSIVVSSEINFSYIAPQKSYAILDLYIDGQLAGSARKSKPVPPEGGFSIPTYIGMSEDGQLPFHGRLGRPVILNEKLVSDEVADPWIQNGVSGLAARLCDSVATEVIEPGQ
;
A
#
# COMPACT_ATOMS: atom_id res chain seq x y z
N MET A 1 -51.17 68.99 39.37
CA MET A 1 -51.39 67.55 39.09
C MET A 1 -50.68 67.22 37.79
N ILE A 2 -49.48 66.66 37.88
CA ILE A 2 -48.54 66.50 36.76
C ILE A 2 -48.53 65.02 36.32
N ARG A 3 -48.70 64.89 34.99
CA ARG A 3 -48.50 63.77 34.06
C ARG A 3 -47.72 62.56 34.57
N ALA A 4 -48.37 61.39 34.54
CA ALA A 4 -47.75 60.07 34.53
C ALA A 4 -47.83 59.51 33.10
N GLY A 5 -46.69 59.34 32.44
CA GLY A 5 -46.66 58.83 31.07
C GLY A 5 -45.30 59.00 30.39
N SER A 6 -44.24 58.46 31.00
CA SER A 6 -42.93 58.33 30.31
C SER A 6 -42.01 57.24 30.87
N THR A 7 -42.41 56.46 31.87
CA THR A 7 -41.51 55.51 32.54
C THR A 7 -41.58 54.07 31.99
N TYR A 8 -42.64 53.72 31.26
CA TYR A 8 -42.81 52.35 30.73
C TYR A 8 -42.16 52.09 29.36
N VAL A 9 -41.83 53.14 28.59
CA VAL A 9 -41.22 52.98 27.25
C VAL A 9 -39.70 52.77 27.33
N LEU A 10 -39.04 53.31 28.36
CA LEU A 10 -37.59 53.15 28.57
C LEU A 10 -37.20 51.76 29.13
N LEU A 11 -38.10 51.07 29.82
CA LEU A 11 -37.84 49.72 30.36
C LEU A 11 -37.99 48.61 29.30
N VAL A 12 -38.80 48.83 28.27
CA VAL A 12 -38.94 47.89 27.14
C VAL A 12 -37.78 48.02 26.16
N LEU A 13 -37.22 49.23 25.96
CA LEU A 13 -36.01 49.40 25.14
C LEU A 13 -34.73 48.84 25.78
N ALA A 14 -34.63 48.82 27.11
CA ALA A 14 -33.50 48.21 27.81
C ALA A 14 -33.51 46.66 27.74
N LEU A 15 -34.69 46.05 27.62
CA LEU A 15 -34.83 44.59 27.46
C LEU A 15 -34.56 44.10 26.02
N PHE A 16 -34.65 44.98 25.01
CA PHE A 16 -34.27 44.64 23.63
C PHE A 16 -32.79 44.88 23.31
N LEU A 17 -32.06 45.68 24.11
CA LEU A 17 -30.63 45.93 23.92
C LEU A 17 -29.72 44.89 24.60
N SER A 18 -30.25 44.04 25.49
CA SER A 18 -29.53 42.89 26.06
C SER A 18 -29.74 41.57 25.31
N ALA A 19 -30.51 41.57 24.21
CA ALA A 19 -30.71 40.39 23.36
C ALA A 19 -29.73 40.30 22.17
N CYS A 20 -28.82 41.27 22.04
CA CYS A 20 -27.61 41.15 21.23
C CYS A 20 -26.44 40.65 22.07
N ASP A 21 -26.69 39.63 22.90
CA ASP A 21 -25.58 38.81 23.37
C ASP A 21 -25.10 38.05 22.14
N LYS A 22 -23.81 38.20 21.81
CA LYS A 22 -23.17 37.40 20.80
C LYS A 22 -23.48 35.95 21.16
N GLN A 23 -24.33 35.28 20.38
CA GLN A 23 -24.27 33.83 20.29
C GLN A 23 -22.81 33.55 19.90
N GLY A 24 -21.97 33.29 20.90
CA GLY A 24 -20.73 32.60 20.68
C GLY A 24 -21.15 31.35 19.96
N THR A 25 -20.79 31.25 18.69
CA THR A 25 -20.82 29.98 17.98
C THR A 25 -19.97 29.04 18.82
N GLU A 26 -20.62 28.28 19.69
CA GLU A 26 -20.01 27.11 20.33
C GLU A 26 -19.41 26.30 19.18
N ALA A 27 -18.11 26.01 19.30
CA ALA A 27 -17.46 25.15 18.33
C ALA A 27 -18.26 23.84 18.24
N PRO A 28 -18.54 23.32 17.03
CA PRO A 28 -19.31 22.09 16.90
C PRO A 28 -18.65 20.99 17.74
N THR A 29 -19.40 20.41 18.66
CA THR A 29 -18.94 19.24 19.43
C THR A 29 -18.86 18.05 18.48
N ALA A 30 -17.68 17.43 18.34
CA ALA A 30 -17.50 16.25 17.50
C ALA A 30 -18.51 15.15 17.88
N PRO A 31 -19.11 14.45 16.89
CA PRO A 31 -19.86 13.24 17.20
C PRO A 31 -18.92 12.16 17.72
N ASP A 32 -19.41 11.31 18.63
CA ASP A 32 -18.65 10.18 19.19
C ASP A 32 -18.08 9.25 18.11
N LYS A 33 -18.77 9.16 16.97
CA LYS A 33 -18.35 8.43 15.76
C LYS A 33 -18.66 9.29 14.52
N PRO A 34 -17.66 9.96 13.92
CA PRO A 34 -17.86 10.73 12.72
C PRO A 34 -17.96 9.82 11.50
N ASN A 35 -18.67 10.26 10.46
CA ASN A 35 -18.48 9.70 9.13
C ASN A 35 -17.03 9.93 8.69
N ILE A 36 -16.51 9.06 7.82
CA ILE A 36 -15.16 9.18 7.29
C ILE A 36 -15.24 9.21 5.77
N LEU A 37 -14.87 10.34 5.18
CA LEU A 37 -14.68 10.49 3.74
C LEU A 37 -13.18 10.56 3.45
N PHE A 38 -12.66 9.54 2.80
CA PHE A 38 -11.27 9.50 2.38
C PHE A 38 -11.17 9.60 0.86
N ILE A 39 -10.66 10.74 0.39
CA ILE A 39 -10.47 11.04 -1.03
C ILE A 39 -9.00 10.81 -1.38
N LEU A 40 -8.76 9.92 -2.34
CA LEU A 40 -7.44 9.68 -2.90
C LEU A 40 -7.43 10.07 -4.39
N VAL A 41 -6.57 11.00 -4.76
CA VAL A 41 -6.32 11.39 -6.16
C VAL A 41 -5.11 10.65 -6.73
N ASP A 42 -5.05 10.51 -8.05
CA ASP A 42 -4.09 9.63 -8.75
C ASP A 42 -3.17 10.45 -9.67
N ASP A 43 -1.89 10.52 -9.32
CA ASP A 43 -0.83 11.30 -9.99
C ASP A 43 -0.91 12.84 -9.86
N MET A 44 -1.57 13.39 -8.84
CA MET A 44 -1.49 14.83 -8.56
C MET A 44 -0.14 15.18 -7.94
N GLY A 45 0.62 16.06 -8.60
CA GLY A 45 1.90 16.55 -8.08
C GLY A 45 1.76 17.52 -6.91
N TYR A 46 2.82 17.68 -6.13
CA TYR A 46 2.79 18.54 -4.94
C TYR A 46 2.45 20.01 -5.23
N GLY A 47 3.00 20.55 -6.32
CA GLY A 47 2.80 21.91 -6.79
C GLY A 47 1.58 22.08 -7.72
N ASP A 48 0.85 21.00 -8.03
CA ASP A 48 -0.42 21.08 -8.74
C ASP A 48 -1.56 21.59 -7.85
N LEU A 49 -1.42 21.42 -6.53
CA LEU A 49 -2.30 22.06 -5.58
C LEU A 49 -1.99 23.56 -5.54
N GLY A 50 -3.01 24.37 -5.81
CA GLY A 50 -2.91 25.83 -5.90
C GLY A 50 -2.20 26.49 -4.73
N ILE A 51 -2.55 26.12 -3.51
CA ILE A 51 -1.92 26.67 -2.29
C ILE A 51 -0.45 26.27 -2.09
N ASN A 52 0.07 25.34 -2.90
CA ASN A 52 1.45 24.88 -2.90
C ASN A 52 2.26 25.37 -4.12
N GLY A 53 1.65 26.01 -5.12
CA GLY A 53 2.30 26.28 -6.40
C GLY A 53 1.54 27.21 -7.36
N SER A 54 1.83 27.11 -8.65
CA SER A 54 1.31 28.03 -9.69
C SER A 54 -0.09 27.67 -10.22
N SER A 55 -0.73 26.65 -9.64
CA SER A 55 -2.00 26.09 -10.11
C SER A 55 -3.24 26.63 -9.37
N ALA A 56 -3.14 27.78 -8.67
CA ALA A 56 -4.22 28.34 -7.85
C ALA A 56 -5.57 28.54 -8.58
N SER A 57 -5.56 28.75 -9.90
CA SER A 57 -6.79 28.86 -10.69
C SER A 57 -7.43 27.51 -11.07
N LEU A 58 -6.73 26.39 -10.86
CA LEU A 58 -7.15 25.05 -11.23
C LEU A 58 -7.74 24.25 -10.07
N THR A 59 -7.38 24.58 -8.82
CA THR A 59 -7.85 23.85 -7.62
C THR A 59 -8.51 24.74 -6.54
N PRO A 60 -9.47 25.62 -6.88
CA PRO A 60 -10.06 26.54 -5.92
C PRO A 60 -10.78 25.84 -4.75
N ALA A 61 -11.43 24.69 -4.98
CA ALA A 61 -12.15 23.98 -3.93
C ALA A 61 -11.19 23.34 -2.92
N LEU A 62 -10.12 22.71 -3.39
CA LEU A 62 -9.07 22.17 -2.50
C LEU A 62 -8.32 23.27 -1.76
N ASP A 63 -8.08 24.42 -2.39
CA ASP A 63 -7.47 25.58 -1.73
C ASP A 63 -8.38 26.13 -0.62
N GLN A 64 -9.69 26.16 -0.84
CA GLN A 64 -10.67 26.51 0.19
C GLN A 64 -10.71 25.46 1.31
N PHE A 65 -10.75 24.18 0.95
CA PHE A 65 -10.74 23.08 1.91
C PHE A 65 -9.49 23.10 2.81
N ALA A 66 -8.32 23.41 2.24
CA ALA A 66 -7.08 23.60 2.99
C ALA A 66 -7.17 24.73 4.04
N ARG A 67 -7.93 25.79 3.78
CA ARG A 67 -8.16 26.89 4.75
C ARG A 67 -9.19 26.53 5.83
N GLN A 68 -10.02 25.52 5.59
CA GLN A 68 -11.04 25.04 6.52
C GLN A 68 -10.57 23.87 7.38
N GLY A 69 -9.38 23.31 7.10
CA GLY A 69 -8.79 22.19 7.83
C GLY A 69 -7.31 22.40 8.10
N ILE A 70 -6.59 21.29 8.26
CA ILE A 70 -5.15 21.22 8.45
C ILE A 70 -4.50 20.88 7.11
N ARG A 71 -3.47 21.65 6.71
CA ARG A 71 -2.61 21.30 5.58
C ARG A 71 -1.29 20.72 6.07
N TYR A 72 -1.06 19.44 5.81
CA TYR A 72 0.22 18.79 6.09
C TYR A 72 1.17 18.96 4.91
N THR A 73 2.29 19.63 5.16
CA THR A 73 3.28 19.95 4.13
C THR A 73 4.32 18.85 3.95
N ARG A 74 4.50 17.97 4.94
CA ARG A 74 5.47 16.85 4.92
C ARG A 74 4.78 15.49 5.02
N ASN A 75 3.77 15.28 4.18
CA ASN A 75 3.09 14.00 4.05
C ASN A 75 3.79 13.11 3.03
N TYR A 76 4.03 11.85 3.40
CA TYR A 76 4.75 10.89 2.57
C TYR A 76 3.97 9.60 2.28
N VAL A 77 3.77 9.34 0.99
CA VAL A 77 3.18 8.13 0.41
C VAL A 77 4.27 7.23 -0.18
N ASP A 78 3.93 6.19 -0.94
CA ASP A 78 4.88 5.47 -1.78
C ASP A 78 5.03 6.16 -3.17
N SER A 79 5.99 5.74 -3.98
CA SER A 79 6.27 6.37 -5.29
C SER A 79 5.33 5.89 -6.40
N THR A 80 4.47 4.91 -6.12
CA THR A 80 3.50 4.35 -7.08
C THR A 80 2.15 4.04 -6.45
N CYS A 81 1.09 4.28 -7.23
CA CYS A 81 -0.30 4.15 -6.82
C CYS A 81 -0.65 2.85 -6.10
N ALA A 82 -0.30 1.68 -6.65
CA ALA A 82 -0.64 0.39 -6.05
C ALA A 82 0.07 0.17 -4.70
N ALA A 83 1.37 0.51 -4.62
CA ALA A 83 2.15 0.37 -3.40
C ALA A 83 1.60 1.29 -2.29
N SER A 84 1.34 2.56 -2.61
CA SER A 84 0.72 3.50 -1.67
C SER A 84 -0.63 2.99 -1.18
N ARG A 85 -1.50 2.52 -2.08
CA ARG A 85 -2.83 2.01 -1.73
C ARG A 85 -2.75 0.80 -0.79
N ALA A 86 -1.80 -0.11 -1.02
CA ALA A 86 -1.59 -1.27 -0.15
C ALA A 86 -1.17 -0.82 1.25
N GLY A 87 -0.25 0.14 1.32
CA GLY A 87 0.20 0.69 2.58
C GLY A 87 -0.87 1.50 3.32
N ILE A 88 -1.70 2.23 2.59
CA ILE A 88 -2.83 3.01 3.12
C ILE A 88 -3.86 2.10 3.79
N LEU A 89 -4.25 0.99 3.15
CA LEU A 89 -5.26 0.08 3.72
C LEU A 89 -4.73 -0.76 4.88
N THR A 90 -3.42 -0.96 5.00
CA THR A 90 -2.84 -1.86 6.02
C THR A 90 -2.07 -1.13 7.12
N GLY A 91 -1.76 0.14 6.92
CA GLY A 91 -0.84 0.88 7.80
C GLY A 91 0.59 0.31 7.81
N ARG A 92 0.97 -0.45 6.77
CA ARG A 92 2.26 -1.18 6.71
C ARG A 92 3.01 -0.91 5.40
N PRO A 93 4.35 -0.90 5.40
CA PRO A 93 5.13 -0.75 4.18
C PRO A 93 4.87 -1.89 3.18
N PRO A 94 4.71 -1.61 1.87
CA PRO A 94 4.45 -2.63 0.85
C PRO A 94 5.47 -3.77 0.82
N LEU A 95 6.75 -3.50 1.14
CA LEU A 95 7.76 -4.55 1.28
C LEU A 95 7.42 -5.52 2.42
N GLN A 96 6.89 -5.05 3.56
CA GLN A 96 6.48 -5.93 4.67
C GLN A 96 5.27 -6.78 4.33
N LEU A 97 4.47 -6.34 3.36
CA LEU A 97 3.31 -7.05 2.86
C LEU A 97 3.67 -8.02 1.72
N GLY A 98 4.96 -8.10 1.32
CA GLY A 98 5.40 -8.70 0.05
C GLY A 98 4.60 -8.25 -1.16
N PHE A 99 3.97 -7.09 -1.08
CA PHE A 99 3.06 -6.61 -2.09
C PHE A 99 3.88 -6.14 -3.28
N ARG A 100 3.50 -6.62 -4.46
CA ARG A 100 4.01 -6.14 -5.75
C ARG A 100 2.83 -5.95 -6.68
N PRO A 101 2.83 -4.91 -7.53
CA PRO A 101 1.74 -4.60 -8.45
C PRO A 101 1.73 -5.53 -9.68
N GLN A 102 1.75 -6.84 -9.47
CA GLN A 102 1.76 -7.88 -10.50
C GLN A 102 0.40 -8.59 -10.68
N GLY A 103 -0.60 -8.22 -9.87
CA GLY A 103 -2.00 -8.58 -10.10
C GLY A 103 -2.65 -9.52 -9.08
N PHE A 104 -1.86 -10.33 -8.33
CA PHE A 104 -2.39 -11.17 -7.25
C PHE A 104 -3.11 -10.34 -6.20
N GLY A 105 -2.47 -9.25 -5.78
CA GLY A 105 -3.09 -8.28 -4.91
C GLY A 105 -2.59 -8.31 -3.47
N ILE A 106 -3.34 -7.64 -2.62
CA ILE A 106 -3.13 -7.61 -1.17
C ILE A 106 -3.50 -8.96 -0.56
N ASN A 107 -2.73 -9.41 0.43
CA ASN A 107 -2.95 -10.68 1.12
C ASN A 107 -4.27 -10.64 1.93
N PRO A 108 -5.18 -11.61 1.75
CA PRO A 108 -6.46 -11.67 2.46
C PRO A 108 -6.34 -11.96 3.97
N GLY A 109 -5.19 -12.41 4.45
CA GLY A 109 -4.96 -12.63 5.88
C GLY A 109 -4.56 -11.36 6.66
N LEU A 110 -4.50 -10.20 6.00
CA LEU A 110 -4.15 -8.93 6.65
C LEU A 110 -5.41 -8.17 7.01
N GLU A 111 -5.53 -7.74 8.27
CA GLU A 111 -6.58 -6.80 8.65
C GLU A 111 -6.37 -5.45 7.97
N THR A 112 -7.37 -5.03 7.22
CA THR A 112 -7.40 -3.79 6.46
C THR A 112 -8.25 -2.73 7.16
N LEU A 113 -8.02 -1.46 6.81
CA LEU A 113 -8.75 -0.31 7.31
C LEU A 113 -10.28 -0.50 7.25
N PRO A 114 -10.89 -0.96 6.14
CA PRO A 114 -12.33 -1.21 6.10
C PRO A 114 -12.78 -2.28 7.09
N GLU A 115 -12.03 -3.38 7.27
CA GLU A 115 -12.38 -4.44 8.22
C GLU A 115 -12.36 -3.94 9.67
N LEU A 116 -11.36 -3.10 10.00
CA LEU A 116 -11.26 -2.47 11.32
C LEU A 116 -12.40 -1.47 11.56
N LEU A 117 -12.77 -0.68 10.55
CA LEU A 117 -13.90 0.26 10.65
C LEU A 117 -15.25 -0.46 10.73
N ARG A 118 -15.42 -1.55 9.97
CA ARG A 118 -16.58 -2.42 10.04
C ARG A 118 -16.75 -3.02 11.42
N SER A 119 -15.64 -3.48 12.02
CA SER A 119 -15.61 -3.96 13.41
C SER A 119 -15.96 -2.86 14.42
N ALA A 120 -15.70 -1.59 14.10
CA ALA A 120 -16.13 -0.43 14.87
C ALA A 120 -17.60 0.00 14.61
N GLY A 121 -18.33 -0.74 13.77
CA GLY A 121 -19.75 -0.51 13.47
C GLY A 121 -20.03 0.43 12.30
N TYR A 122 -19.07 0.63 11.40
CA TYR A 122 -19.24 1.43 10.19
C TYR A 122 -19.75 0.59 9.03
N SER A 123 -20.60 1.15 8.18
CA SER A 123 -20.73 0.65 6.81
C SER A 123 -19.56 1.17 5.96
N THR A 124 -19.10 0.36 5.02
CA THR A 124 -17.85 0.61 4.29
C THR A 124 -18.05 0.54 2.78
N HIS A 125 -17.63 1.59 2.07
CA HIS A 125 -17.95 1.76 0.65
C HIS A 125 -16.70 2.20 -0.12
N HIS A 126 -16.38 1.52 -1.22
CA HIS A 126 -15.25 1.87 -2.10
C HIS A 126 -15.74 2.30 -3.47
N PHE A 127 -15.46 3.55 -3.86
CA PHE A 127 -15.79 4.05 -5.19
C PHE A 127 -14.55 4.49 -5.97
N GLY A 128 -14.39 3.95 -7.19
CA GLY A 128 -13.33 4.30 -8.13
C GLY A 128 -12.23 3.24 -8.29
N LYS A 129 -10.96 3.68 -8.38
CA LYS A 129 -9.81 2.82 -8.64
C LYS A 129 -9.51 1.94 -7.42
N TRP A 130 -9.37 0.63 -7.63
CA TRP A 130 -8.90 -0.29 -6.59
C TRP A 130 -7.37 -0.46 -6.66
N HIS A 131 -6.89 -1.16 -7.69
CA HIS A 131 -5.47 -1.39 -8.00
C HIS A 131 -4.68 -2.22 -6.96
N LEU A 132 -5.38 -3.02 -6.16
CA LEU A 132 -4.80 -3.92 -5.14
C LEU A 132 -5.06 -5.39 -5.44
N GLY A 133 -5.19 -5.71 -6.72
CA GLY A 133 -5.34 -7.07 -7.23
C GLY A 133 -6.60 -7.23 -8.07
N HIS A 134 -6.48 -8.06 -9.09
CA HIS A 134 -7.56 -8.37 -10.04
C HIS A 134 -7.58 -9.85 -10.43
N ILE A 135 -6.53 -10.61 -10.08
CA ILE A 135 -6.42 -12.04 -10.38
C ILE A 135 -7.10 -12.87 -9.31
N ALA A 136 -6.84 -12.58 -8.03
CA ALA A 136 -7.41 -13.30 -6.91
C ALA A 136 -8.62 -12.57 -6.37
N GLU A 137 -9.80 -13.21 -6.38
CA GLU A 137 -11.03 -12.65 -5.80
C GLU A 137 -10.86 -12.32 -4.31
N ALA A 138 -10.02 -13.07 -3.59
CA ALA A 138 -9.69 -12.80 -2.19
C ALA A 138 -8.98 -11.44 -1.99
N SER A 139 -8.47 -10.80 -3.05
CA SER A 139 -7.90 -9.45 -3.00
C SER A 139 -8.87 -8.36 -3.51
N TRP A 140 -10.12 -8.69 -3.82
CA TRP A 140 -11.12 -7.73 -4.30
C TRP A 140 -11.70 -6.93 -3.13
N PRO A 141 -12.30 -5.75 -3.38
CA PRO A 141 -12.76 -4.85 -2.32
C PRO A 141 -13.66 -5.52 -1.27
N LEU A 142 -14.63 -6.35 -1.68
CA LEU A 142 -15.55 -7.01 -0.73
C LEU A 142 -14.83 -8.00 0.19
N ALA A 143 -13.77 -8.65 -0.30
CA ALA A 143 -12.93 -9.55 0.49
C ALA A 143 -11.94 -8.78 1.40
N GLN A 144 -11.88 -7.46 1.29
CA GLN A 144 -11.01 -6.56 2.05
C GLN A 144 -11.84 -5.60 2.91
N GLY A 145 -12.97 -6.11 3.41
CA GLY A 145 -13.83 -5.44 4.39
C GLY A 145 -14.80 -4.40 3.87
N PHE A 146 -14.86 -4.12 2.57
CA PHE A 146 -15.88 -3.21 2.03
C PHE A 146 -17.24 -3.91 1.92
N ASP A 147 -18.32 -3.25 2.34
CA ASP A 147 -19.70 -3.74 2.16
C ASP A 147 -20.21 -3.49 0.74
N SER A 148 -19.65 -2.49 0.04
CA SER A 148 -19.98 -2.24 -1.37
C SER A 148 -18.80 -1.69 -2.17
N PHE A 149 -18.80 -2.00 -3.46
CA PHE A 149 -17.81 -1.51 -4.42
C PHE A 149 -18.47 -1.04 -5.71
N PHE A 150 -18.01 0.11 -6.22
CA PHE A 150 -18.33 0.54 -7.58
C PHE A 150 -17.12 1.21 -8.24
N GLY A 151 -16.57 0.60 -9.29
CA GLY A 151 -15.36 1.13 -9.93
C GLY A 151 -14.66 0.11 -10.80
N PHE A 152 -13.34 0.00 -10.66
CA PHE A 152 -12.53 -0.91 -11.47
C PHE A 152 -11.33 -1.45 -10.69
N LEU A 153 -11.05 -2.76 -10.86
CA LEU A 153 -9.98 -3.44 -10.12
C LEU A 153 -8.57 -3.01 -10.55
N THR A 154 -8.38 -2.68 -11.83
CA THR A 154 -7.12 -2.16 -12.38
C THR A 154 -7.40 -1.30 -13.61
N GLN A 155 -6.55 -0.30 -13.88
CA GLN A 155 -6.75 0.58 -15.04
C GLN A 155 -6.79 -0.18 -16.38
N PHE A 156 -6.22 -1.39 -16.44
CA PHE A 156 -6.25 -2.19 -17.68
C PHE A 156 -7.64 -2.77 -18.00
N LEU A 157 -8.59 -2.70 -17.06
CA LEU A 157 -10.01 -3.04 -17.27
C LEU A 157 -10.84 -1.83 -17.71
N LEU A 158 -10.32 -0.60 -17.62
CA LEU A 158 -10.97 0.62 -18.09
C LEU A 158 -10.97 0.69 -19.62
N ARG A 159 -11.80 -0.12 -20.26
CA ARG A 159 -11.96 -0.12 -21.72
C ARG A 159 -13.23 0.61 -22.12
N GLY A 160 -13.20 1.32 -23.24
CA GLY A 160 -14.38 1.96 -23.83
C GLY A 160 -15.36 0.94 -24.40
N PRO A 161 -16.45 1.35 -25.08
CA PRO A 161 -17.23 0.40 -25.85
C PRO A 161 -16.36 -0.02 -27.02
N HIS A 162 -15.94 -1.26 -27.03
CA HIS A 162 -15.14 -1.83 -28.11
C HIS A 162 -16.05 -2.69 -28.95
N THR A 163 -15.73 -2.81 -30.23
CA THR A 163 -16.51 -3.58 -31.21
C THR A 163 -16.37 -5.09 -31.03
N ALA A 164 -15.52 -5.55 -30.11
CA ALA A 164 -15.37 -6.98 -29.86
C ALA A 164 -16.56 -7.52 -29.07
N PRO A 165 -17.03 -8.74 -29.36
CA PRO A 165 -18.14 -9.37 -28.66
C PRO A 165 -17.82 -9.72 -27.19
N GLU A 166 -16.55 -9.62 -26.78
CA GLU A 166 -16.04 -10.09 -25.49
C GLU A 166 -15.16 -9.06 -24.80
N PHE A 167 -15.19 -9.05 -23.47
CA PHE A 167 -14.33 -8.26 -22.60
C PHE A 167 -12.85 -8.58 -22.84
N SER A 168 -12.01 -7.55 -22.95
CA SER A 168 -10.55 -7.76 -22.98
C SER A 168 -9.80 -6.66 -22.24
N ILE A 169 -8.66 -7.06 -21.66
CA ILE A 169 -7.70 -6.19 -21.00
C ILE A 169 -6.97 -5.34 -22.06
N GLY A 170 -6.69 -4.07 -21.77
CA GLY A 170 -6.05 -3.17 -22.73
C GLY A 170 -5.53 -1.86 -22.14
N ARG A 171 -5.25 -0.89 -23.02
CA ARG A 171 -4.90 0.47 -22.60
C ARG A 171 -6.14 1.16 -21.98
N PRO A 172 -5.99 1.85 -20.83
CA PRO A 172 -7.10 2.53 -20.17
C PRO A 172 -7.73 3.64 -21.02
N THR A 173 -9.00 3.95 -20.77
CA THR A 173 -9.73 5.12 -21.27
C THR A 173 -10.74 5.62 -20.24
N TYR A 174 -11.01 6.92 -20.24
CA TYR A 174 -12.07 7.56 -19.45
C TYR A 174 -13.43 7.49 -20.14
N HIS A 175 -13.48 7.22 -21.45
CA HIS A 175 -14.72 7.24 -22.22
C HIS A 175 -15.36 5.86 -22.31
N ASN A 176 -16.63 5.83 -21.90
CA ASN A 176 -17.52 4.70 -21.75
C ASN A 176 -16.86 3.44 -21.13
N PRO A 177 -16.33 3.56 -19.90
CA PRO A 177 -15.55 2.51 -19.26
C PRO A 177 -16.40 1.28 -18.96
N TRP A 178 -15.75 0.12 -18.87
CA TRP A 178 -16.29 -1.04 -18.16
C TRP A 178 -16.04 -0.89 -16.67
N LEU A 179 -17.08 -1.03 -15.86
CA LEU A 179 -17.03 -0.87 -14.41
C LEU A 179 -17.70 -2.04 -13.72
N GLN A 180 -17.14 -2.39 -12.57
CA GLN A 180 -17.60 -3.45 -11.70
C GLN A 180 -18.43 -2.87 -10.57
N ARG A 181 -19.52 -3.56 -10.26
CA ARG A 181 -20.31 -3.39 -9.05
C ARG A 181 -20.08 -4.62 -8.20
N ASN A 182 -19.60 -4.45 -6.97
CA ASN A 182 -19.38 -5.55 -6.04
C ASN A 182 -18.49 -6.65 -6.65
N ASP A 183 -18.89 -7.92 -6.57
CA ASP A 183 -18.26 -9.09 -7.16
C ASP A 183 -18.81 -9.47 -8.54
N GLU A 184 -19.68 -8.63 -9.11
CA GLU A 184 -20.26 -8.87 -10.42
C GLU A 184 -19.25 -8.68 -11.56
N PHE A 185 -19.49 -9.35 -12.68
CA PHE A 185 -18.67 -9.13 -13.88
C PHE A 185 -18.78 -7.66 -14.33
N PRO A 186 -17.68 -7.00 -14.75
CA PRO A 186 -17.74 -5.62 -15.21
C PRO A 186 -18.75 -5.41 -16.35
N GLU A 187 -19.44 -4.27 -16.34
CA GLU A 187 -20.42 -3.88 -17.37
C GLU A 187 -20.01 -2.56 -18.05
N PRO A 188 -20.35 -2.34 -19.33
CA PRO A 188 -20.07 -1.08 -20.01
C PRO A 188 -21.01 0.05 -19.55
N TYR A 189 -20.44 1.20 -19.22
CA TYR A 189 -21.18 2.42 -18.88
C TYR A 189 -20.99 3.47 -19.97
N LYS A 190 -22.05 4.21 -20.34
CA LYS A 190 -21.93 5.34 -21.28
C LYS A 190 -21.57 6.63 -20.55
N GLY A 191 -20.56 7.35 -21.05
CA GLY A 191 -20.16 8.66 -20.53
C GLY A 191 -18.69 8.73 -20.13
N HIS A 192 -18.38 9.68 -19.25
CA HIS A 192 -17.01 9.88 -18.74
C HIS A 192 -16.86 9.24 -17.37
N LEU A 193 -15.80 8.45 -17.17
CA LEU A 193 -15.51 7.68 -15.95
C LEU A 193 -15.72 8.50 -14.68
N SER A 194 -15.09 9.67 -14.59
CA SER A 194 -15.15 10.48 -13.37
C SER A 194 -16.55 11.03 -13.08
N ASN A 195 -17.40 11.20 -14.10
CA ASN A 195 -18.79 11.63 -13.89
C ASN A 195 -19.65 10.45 -13.42
N ILE A 196 -19.42 9.26 -13.97
CA ILE A 196 -20.14 8.03 -13.61
C ILE A 196 -19.85 7.67 -12.14
N VAL A 197 -18.57 7.70 -11.73
CA VAL A 197 -18.18 7.41 -10.35
C VAL A 197 -18.64 8.52 -9.40
N LEU A 198 -18.52 9.80 -9.78
CA LEU A 198 -19.03 10.92 -8.97
C LEU A 198 -20.53 10.79 -8.71
N ALA A 199 -21.33 10.42 -9.71
CA ALA A 199 -22.76 10.23 -9.53
C ALA A 199 -23.07 9.23 -8.40
N ARG A 200 -22.32 8.11 -8.31
CA ARG A 200 -22.48 7.14 -7.22
C ARG A 200 -22.06 7.66 -5.86
N VAL A 201 -21.01 8.48 -5.80
CA VAL A 201 -20.59 9.17 -4.57
C VAL A 201 -21.71 10.09 -4.07
N LEU A 202 -22.30 10.89 -4.97
CA LEU A 202 -23.37 11.82 -4.62
C LEU A 202 -24.65 11.08 -4.20
N GLU A 203 -25.06 10.05 -4.95
CA GLU A 203 -26.20 9.18 -4.61
C GLU A 203 -26.04 8.57 -3.20
N PHE A 204 -24.82 8.13 -2.86
CA PHE A 204 -24.54 7.60 -1.52
C PHE A 204 -24.69 8.68 -0.43
N ILE A 205 -24.08 9.84 -0.61
CA ILE A 205 -24.13 10.95 0.38
C ILE A 205 -25.56 11.45 0.58
N GLU A 206 -26.36 11.46 -0.48
CA GLU A 206 -27.76 11.91 -0.44
C GLU A 206 -28.72 10.86 0.14
N SER A 207 -28.27 9.61 0.28
CA SER A 207 -29.09 8.50 0.79
C SER A 207 -29.54 8.68 2.24
N ALA A 208 -30.62 7.98 2.62
CA ALA A 208 -31.10 7.96 3.99
C ALA A 208 -30.10 7.28 4.95
N ASP A 209 -29.42 6.23 4.48
CA ASP A 209 -28.46 5.46 5.27
C ASP A 209 -27.28 6.36 5.71
N ALA A 210 -26.80 7.22 4.81
CA ALA A 210 -25.72 8.17 5.09
C ALA A 210 -26.03 9.18 6.20
N ARG A 211 -27.31 9.33 6.59
CA ARG A 211 -27.76 10.26 7.64
C ARG A 211 -27.97 9.62 9.00
N THR A 212 -28.03 8.29 9.08
CA THR A 212 -28.47 7.60 10.30
C THR A 212 -27.37 6.81 11.00
N SER A 213 -26.43 6.25 10.23
CA SER A 213 -25.34 5.42 10.76
C SER A 213 -23.98 5.94 10.29
N PRO A 214 -22.90 5.76 11.08
CA PRO A 214 -21.57 6.15 10.67
C PRO A 214 -21.11 5.31 9.48
N TRP A 215 -20.50 5.97 8.50
CA TRP A 215 -20.00 5.31 7.29
C TRP A 215 -18.57 5.70 6.98
N PHE A 216 -17.89 4.80 6.28
CA PHE A 216 -16.60 5.02 5.65
C PHE A 216 -16.76 4.98 4.13
N LEU A 217 -16.54 6.13 3.49
CA LEU A 217 -16.51 6.24 2.05
C LEU A 217 -15.07 6.46 1.58
N ASN A 218 -14.52 5.43 0.94
CA ASN A 218 -13.23 5.44 0.30
C ASN A 218 -13.39 5.84 -1.18
N TYR A 219 -13.26 7.13 -1.47
CA TYR A 219 -13.41 7.67 -2.82
C TYR A 219 -12.05 7.86 -3.50
N TRP A 220 -11.67 6.85 -4.28
CA TRP A 220 -10.37 6.81 -4.94
C TRP A 220 -10.53 7.13 -6.43
N THR A 221 -10.37 8.40 -6.78
CA THR A 221 -10.53 8.85 -8.17
C THR A 221 -9.34 8.41 -9.04
N TYR A 222 -9.59 8.30 -10.36
CA TYR A 222 -8.54 8.08 -11.35
C TYR A 222 -7.93 9.38 -11.86
N LEU A 223 -8.56 10.53 -11.62
CA LEU A 223 -8.03 11.83 -12.06
C LEU A 223 -6.84 12.27 -11.19
N PRO A 224 -5.84 12.98 -11.76
CA PRO A 224 -5.65 13.31 -13.17
C PRO A 224 -4.83 12.28 -14.00
N HIS A 225 -4.70 11.03 -13.56
CA HIS A 225 -3.85 10.00 -14.18
C HIS A 225 -4.11 9.82 -15.70
N HIS A 226 -3.03 9.53 -16.45
CA HIS A 226 -3.06 9.27 -17.90
C HIS A 226 -4.00 8.09 -18.26
N PRO A 227 -4.71 8.09 -19.41
CA PRO A 227 -4.64 9.02 -20.54
C PRO A 227 -5.27 10.38 -20.28
N LEU A 228 -4.74 11.40 -20.96
CA LEU A 228 -5.26 12.77 -20.83
C LEU A 228 -6.55 12.95 -21.62
N GLN A 229 -7.67 12.58 -21.01
CA GLN A 229 -8.99 12.57 -21.61
C GLN A 229 -9.99 13.31 -20.70
N PRO A 230 -9.92 14.65 -20.60
CA PRO A 230 -10.89 15.42 -19.81
C PRO A 230 -12.31 15.28 -20.37
N GLY A 231 -13.30 15.40 -19.48
CA GLY A 231 -14.70 15.51 -19.87
C GLY A 231 -14.95 16.78 -20.71
N ALA A 232 -15.91 16.72 -21.64
CA ALA A 232 -16.16 17.77 -22.63
C ALA A 232 -16.31 19.19 -22.03
N ARG A 233 -17.00 19.30 -20.88
CA ARG A 233 -17.18 20.57 -20.14
C ARG A 233 -15.85 21.25 -19.77
N PHE A 234 -14.83 20.44 -19.45
CA PHE A 234 -13.52 20.96 -19.08
C PHE A 234 -12.60 21.07 -20.28
N ALA A 235 -12.64 20.09 -21.20
CA ALA A 235 -11.84 20.10 -22.42
C ALA A 235 -12.00 21.42 -23.21
N GLN A 236 -13.23 21.94 -23.32
CA GLN A 236 -13.53 23.17 -24.06
C GLN A 236 -12.96 24.46 -23.43
N ARG A 237 -12.52 24.41 -22.16
CA ARG A 237 -11.98 25.58 -21.43
C ARG A 237 -10.48 25.78 -21.62
N PHE A 238 -9.79 24.80 -22.22
CA PHE A 238 -8.35 24.78 -22.37
C PHE A 238 -7.98 24.44 -23.81
N GLU A 239 -6.77 24.81 -24.21
CA GLU A 239 -6.23 24.44 -25.51
C GLU A 239 -6.10 22.91 -25.63
N ASP A 240 -6.37 22.35 -26.81
CA ASP A 240 -6.29 20.90 -27.05
C ASP A 240 -4.84 20.39 -27.23
N THR A 241 -4.00 20.64 -26.23
CA THR A 241 -2.62 20.17 -26.12
C THR A 241 -2.49 19.21 -24.93
N PRO A 242 -1.44 18.37 -24.83
CA PRO A 242 -1.22 17.57 -23.63
C PRO A 242 -1.23 18.40 -22.33
N ALA A 243 -0.60 19.59 -22.34
CA ALA A 243 -0.64 20.50 -21.20
C ALA A 243 -2.05 21.01 -20.90
N GLY A 244 -2.81 21.46 -21.91
CA GLY A 244 -4.17 21.96 -21.72
C GLY A 244 -5.14 20.86 -21.27
N ARG A 245 -5.02 19.64 -21.80
CA ARG A 245 -5.81 18.48 -21.34
C ARG A 245 -5.51 18.11 -19.89
N TYR A 246 -4.25 18.20 -19.45
CA TYR A 246 -3.91 17.99 -18.05
C TYR A 246 -4.53 19.07 -17.14
N LYS A 247 -4.45 20.36 -17.50
CA LYS A 247 -5.14 21.45 -16.77
C LYS A 247 -6.64 21.19 -16.67
N ALA A 248 -7.24 20.73 -17.77
CA ALA A 248 -8.66 20.38 -17.81
C ALA A 248 -9.00 19.22 -16.85
N MET A 249 -8.14 18.21 -16.75
CA MET A 249 -8.33 17.10 -15.81
C MET A 249 -8.15 17.51 -14.35
N LEU A 250 -7.18 18.37 -14.04
CA LEU A 250 -7.03 18.96 -12.70
C LEU A 250 -8.26 19.79 -12.31
N ALA A 251 -8.72 20.67 -13.20
CA ALA A 251 -9.92 21.47 -12.95
C ALA A 251 -11.18 20.59 -12.80
N GLN A 252 -11.25 19.47 -13.53
CA GLN A 252 -12.35 18.49 -13.38
C GLN A 252 -12.28 17.75 -12.05
N MET A 253 -11.08 17.37 -11.60
CA MET A 253 -10.89 16.73 -10.31
C MET A 253 -11.32 17.64 -9.16
N ASP A 254 -10.87 18.90 -9.16
CA ASP A 254 -11.24 19.87 -8.12
C ASP A 254 -12.75 20.14 -8.10
N ASP A 255 -13.38 20.30 -9.26
CA ASP A 255 -14.83 20.48 -9.37
C ASP A 255 -15.61 19.24 -8.90
N ASN A 256 -15.13 18.03 -9.21
CA ASN A 256 -15.73 16.81 -8.69
C ASN A 256 -15.66 16.76 -7.16
N ILE A 257 -14.51 17.11 -6.56
CA ILE A 257 -14.35 17.16 -5.11
C ILE A 257 -15.24 18.26 -4.50
N SER A 258 -15.34 19.43 -5.14
CA SER A 258 -16.24 20.51 -4.75
C SER A 258 -17.69 20.04 -4.63
N GLN A 259 -18.18 19.28 -5.62
CA GLN A 259 -19.53 18.72 -5.60
C GLN A 259 -19.75 17.75 -4.43
N VAL A 260 -18.75 16.91 -4.11
CA VAL A 260 -18.82 16.00 -2.96
C VAL A 260 -18.88 16.77 -1.64
N LEU A 261 -18.04 17.80 -1.47
CA LEU A 261 -18.04 18.64 -0.28
C LEU A 261 -19.36 19.42 -0.13
N ALA A 262 -19.88 19.95 -1.24
CA ALA A 262 -21.18 20.62 -1.26
C ALA A 262 -22.34 19.67 -0.93
N ALA A 263 -22.29 18.42 -1.41
CA ALA A 263 -23.30 17.42 -1.07
C ALA A 263 -23.29 17.08 0.43
N LEU A 264 -22.11 16.99 1.07
CA LEU A 264 -22.04 16.84 2.52
C LEU A 264 -22.68 18.02 3.26
N GLU A 265 -22.49 19.25 2.76
CA GLU A 265 -23.08 20.44 3.37
C GLU A 265 -24.60 20.48 3.19
N LEU A 266 -25.10 20.26 1.98
CA LEU A 266 -26.53 20.17 1.67
C LEU A 266 -27.23 19.03 2.44
N ALA A 267 -26.51 17.92 2.67
CA ALA A 267 -27.01 16.81 3.45
C ALA A 267 -26.95 17.05 4.98
N GLY A 268 -26.32 18.13 5.45
CA GLY A 268 -26.11 18.38 6.88
C GLY A 268 -25.09 17.42 7.53
N LEU A 269 -24.18 16.85 6.73
CA LEU A 269 -23.17 15.89 7.15
C LEU A 269 -21.78 16.52 7.35
N SER A 270 -21.58 17.77 6.92
CA SER A 270 -20.26 18.44 6.89
C SER A 270 -19.57 18.45 8.26
N GLU A 271 -20.28 18.83 9.32
CA GLU A 271 -19.79 18.90 10.71
C GLU A 271 -19.77 17.55 11.43
N ARG A 272 -20.18 16.47 10.75
CA ARG A 272 -20.15 15.10 11.27
C ARG A 272 -19.21 14.20 10.49
N THR A 273 -18.46 14.75 9.53
CA THR A 273 -17.60 13.98 8.63
C THR A 273 -16.15 14.41 8.78
N LEU A 274 -15.29 13.47 9.15
CA LEU A 274 -13.85 13.58 8.97
C LEU A 274 -13.55 13.45 7.47
N VAL A 275 -12.97 14.48 6.88
CA VAL A 275 -12.59 14.47 5.46
C VAL A 275 -11.07 14.49 5.34
N MET A 276 -10.50 13.52 4.64
CA MET A 276 -9.07 13.44 4.32
C MET A 276 -8.89 13.42 2.80
N VAL A 277 -8.04 14.30 2.27
CA VAL A 277 -7.70 14.36 0.84
C VAL A 277 -6.20 14.19 0.66
N VAL A 278 -5.79 13.21 -0.13
CA VAL A 278 -4.38 12.83 -0.35
C VAL A 278 -4.15 12.50 -1.83
N SER A 279 -2.93 12.70 -2.33
CA SER A 279 -2.48 12.10 -3.60
C SER A 279 -1.71 10.80 -3.35
N ASP A 280 -1.97 9.76 -4.14
CA ASP A 280 -1.37 8.44 -3.95
C ASP A 280 0.13 8.36 -4.24
N ASN A 281 0.65 9.25 -5.07
CA ASN A 281 2.08 9.44 -5.31
C ASN A 281 2.34 10.85 -5.85
N GLY A 282 3.61 11.20 -6.01
CA GLY A 282 4.00 12.41 -6.73
C GLY A 282 3.55 12.41 -8.20
N GLY A 283 3.52 13.59 -8.80
CA GLY A 283 3.19 13.75 -10.22
C GLY A 283 4.24 13.14 -11.13
N THR A 284 3.89 12.89 -12.39
CA THR A 284 4.77 12.26 -13.38
C THR A 284 5.82 13.21 -13.99
N ALA A 285 5.62 14.52 -13.84
CA ALA A 285 6.27 15.64 -14.55
C ALA A 285 6.40 15.43 -16.07
N ARG A 286 5.44 14.74 -16.69
CA ARG A 286 5.44 14.48 -18.15
C ARG A 286 4.93 15.66 -18.96
N HIS A 287 4.16 16.55 -18.34
CA HIS A 287 3.53 17.68 -19.02
C HIS A 287 3.80 18.98 -18.24
N ILE A 288 2.78 19.47 -17.55
CA ILE A 288 2.87 20.63 -16.65
C ILE A 288 2.62 20.24 -15.20
N ASP A 289 2.38 18.95 -14.95
CA ASP A 289 2.19 18.39 -13.62
C ASP A 289 3.42 18.68 -12.78
N SER A 290 3.20 19.31 -11.64
CA SER A 290 4.25 19.98 -10.89
C SER A 290 4.48 19.31 -9.55
N ASN A 291 5.72 18.86 -9.33
CA ASN A 291 6.21 18.47 -8.01
C ASN A 291 6.98 19.60 -7.32
N ALA A 292 6.96 20.81 -7.88
CA ALA A 292 7.71 21.93 -7.35
C ALA A 292 7.35 22.19 -5.87
N PRO A 293 8.33 22.57 -5.03
CA PRO A 293 9.74 22.83 -5.37
C PRO A 293 10.63 21.58 -5.37
N PHE A 294 10.05 20.38 -5.26
CA PHE A 294 10.79 19.16 -4.99
C PHE A 294 11.32 18.47 -6.25
N SER A 295 12.52 17.89 -6.14
CA SER A 295 13.11 17.04 -7.17
C SER A 295 12.39 15.69 -7.27
N GLY A 296 12.34 15.13 -8.49
CA GLY A 296 11.81 13.80 -8.75
C GLY A 296 10.32 13.75 -9.11
N THR A 297 9.90 12.54 -9.45
CA THR A 297 8.58 12.23 -10.03
C THR A 297 8.06 10.87 -9.56
N LYS A 298 6.83 10.52 -9.94
CA LYS A 298 6.30 9.15 -9.83
C LYS A 298 7.34 8.10 -10.26
N MET A 299 7.44 7.00 -9.52
CA MET A 299 8.46 5.94 -9.65
C MET A 299 9.89 6.34 -9.23
N SER A 300 10.09 7.50 -8.61
CA SER A 300 11.33 7.86 -7.93
C SER A 300 11.10 8.03 -6.44
N PHE A 301 12.12 7.79 -5.62
CA PHE A 301 12.06 7.97 -4.16
C PHE A 301 12.65 9.30 -3.67
N GLN A 302 12.73 10.29 -4.55
CA GLN A 302 13.01 11.69 -4.23
C GLN A 302 11.76 12.35 -3.62
N GLU A 303 11.89 13.57 -3.06
CA GLU A 303 10.75 14.26 -2.42
C GLU A 303 9.55 14.38 -3.37
N GLY A 304 9.76 14.78 -4.62
CA GLY A 304 8.71 14.95 -5.62
C GLY A 304 8.01 13.65 -6.04
N GLY A 305 8.57 12.47 -5.73
CA GLY A 305 7.93 11.18 -6.01
C GLY A 305 7.10 10.62 -4.87
N VAL A 306 7.44 10.92 -3.62
CA VAL A 306 6.78 10.36 -2.42
C VAL A 306 6.14 11.40 -1.50
N ARG A 307 6.45 12.69 -1.65
CA ARG A 307 5.86 13.77 -0.85
C ARG A 307 4.63 14.30 -1.57
N THR A 308 3.47 14.16 -0.94
CA THR A 308 2.19 14.56 -1.52
C THR A 308 1.46 15.53 -0.61
N PRO A 309 0.56 16.37 -1.16
CA PRO A 309 -0.30 17.18 -0.33
C PRO A 309 -1.25 16.28 0.46
N MET A 310 -1.46 16.62 1.73
CA MET A 310 -2.52 16.05 2.55
C MET A 310 -3.30 17.16 3.23
N LEU A 311 -4.62 17.11 3.07
CA LEU A 311 -5.57 18.04 3.67
C LEU A 311 -6.51 17.23 4.56
N VAL A 312 -6.71 17.66 5.80
CA VAL A 312 -7.61 16.98 6.76
C VAL A 312 -8.54 18.00 7.38
N ARG A 313 -9.84 17.73 7.40
CA ARG A 313 -10.83 18.52 8.14
C ARG A 313 -11.52 17.63 9.15
N TRP A 314 -11.33 17.94 10.43
CA TRP A 314 -12.01 17.26 11.52
C TRP A 314 -13.44 17.80 11.72
N PRO A 315 -14.38 16.96 12.19
CA PRO A 315 -15.77 17.35 12.44
C PRO A 315 -15.94 18.50 13.45
N ASP A 316 -15.11 18.52 14.51
CA ASP A 316 -15.07 19.58 15.53
C ASP A 316 -14.28 20.83 15.10
N GLY A 317 -13.77 20.84 13.86
CA GLY A 317 -12.97 21.94 13.33
C GLY A 317 -11.59 22.06 13.97
N ILE A 318 -11.10 21.05 14.72
CA ILE A 318 -9.80 21.13 15.36
C ILE A 318 -8.67 21.30 14.32
N GLY A 319 -7.76 22.23 14.62
CA GLY A 319 -6.65 22.58 13.73
C GLY A 319 -7.06 23.31 12.44
N SER A 320 -8.29 23.80 12.32
CA SER A 320 -8.76 24.53 11.13
C SER A 320 -7.87 25.74 10.81
N GLY A 321 -7.48 25.87 9.54
CA GLY A 321 -6.64 26.95 9.03
C GLY A 321 -5.15 26.78 9.35
N THR A 322 -4.72 25.65 9.91
CA THR A 322 -3.31 25.44 10.28
C THR A 322 -2.50 24.76 9.17
N VAL A 323 -1.19 25.00 9.20
CA VAL A 323 -0.21 24.36 8.32
C VAL A 323 0.77 23.62 9.21
N ASP A 324 0.84 22.30 9.05
CA ASP A 324 1.70 21.43 9.84
C ASP A 324 2.85 20.90 8.97
N SER A 325 4.07 20.95 9.49
CA SER A 325 5.30 20.49 8.83
C SER A 325 5.93 19.27 9.50
N THR A 326 5.22 18.64 10.43
CA THR A 326 5.58 17.34 10.99
C THR A 326 5.61 16.29 9.89
N VAL A 327 6.61 15.41 9.94
CA VAL A 327 6.71 14.26 9.03
C VAL A 327 5.57 13.29 9.35
N VAL A 328 4.62 13.18 8.42
CA VAL A 328 3.49 12.24 8.47
C VAL A 328 3.56 11.32 7.25
N SER A 329 2.90 10.17 7.31
CA SER A 329 2.98 9.17 6.25
C SER A 329 1.66 8.42 6.08
N TYR A 330 1.48 7.76 4.93
CA TYR A 330 0.39 6.80 4.72
C TYR A 330 0.23 5.77 5.84
N LEU A 331 1.32 5.44 6.55
CA LEU A 331 1.29 4.58 7.72
C LEU A 331 0.39 5.12 8.84
N ASP A 332 0.24 6.44 8.95
CA ASP A 332 -0.56 7.13 9.97
C ASP A 332 -2.06 7.13 9.66
N TYR A 333 -2.47 6.88 8.42
CA TYR A 333 -3.88 7.05 8.04
C TYR A 333 -4.75 6.01 8.71
N LEU A 334 -4.39 4.73 8.64
CA LEU A 334 -5.14 3.65 9.30
C LEU A 334 -5.34 3.92 10.80
N PRO A 335 -4.28 4.14 11.62
CA PRO A 335 -4.49 4.36 13.04
C PRO A 335 -5.29 5.62 13.35
N THR A 336 -5.12 6.70 12.57
CA THR A 336 -5.92 7.93 12.73
C THR A 336 -7.40 7.66 12.48
N LEU A 337 -7.73 7.01 11.35
CA LEU A 337 -9.12 6.78 10.95
C LEU A 337 -9.83 5.77 11.86
N VAL A 338 -9.14 4.70 12.27
CA VAL A 338 -9.70 3.69 13.19
C VAL A 338 -9.88 4.28 14.59
N THR A 339 -8.92 5.07 15.09
CA THR A 339 -9.06 5.72 16.41
C THR A 339 -10.18 6.76 16.39
N ALA A 340 -10.30 7.54 15.32
CA ALA A 340 -11.41 8.48 15.14
C ALA A 340 -12.79 7.80 15.14
N ALA A 341 -12.85 6.53 14.73
CA ALA A 341 -14.05 5.70 14.76
C ALA A 341 -14.30 4.99 16.12
N GLY A 342 -13.41 5.16 17.10
CA GLY A 342 -13.43 4.42 18.36
C GLY A 342 -13.12 2.93 18.22
N GLY A 343 -12.43 2.54 17.14
CA GLY A 343 -12.02 1.16 16.87
C GLY A 343 -10.72 0.77 17.58
N GLN A 344 -10.41 -0.53 17.53
CA GLN A 344 -9.17 -1.09 18.09
C GLN A 344 -8.12 -1.26 17.00
N LEU A 345 -6.85 -0.98 17.34
CA LEU A 345 -5.73 -1.12 16.42
C LEU A 345 -5.07 -2.49 16.55
N PRO A 346 -4.71 -3.15 15.43
CA PRO A 346 -3.89 -4.34 15.50
C PRO A 346 -2.49 -4.03 16.01
N ALA A 347 -1.86 -5.02 16.64
CA ALA A 347 -0.51 -4.88 17.15
C ALA A 347 0.53 -4.71 16.02
N GLY A 348 1.63 -4.02 16.34
CA GLY A 348 2.79 -3.93 15.45
C GLY A 348 2.68 -2.89 14.32
N LEU A 349 1.64 -2.07 14.29
CA LEU A 349 1.58 -0.90 13.40
C LEU A 349 2.67 0.12 13.79
N ARG A 350 3.28 0.73 12.77
CA ARG A 350 4.24 1.85 12.97
C ARG A 350 3.59 3.23 12.85
N GLY A 351 2.37 3.27 12.33
CA GLY A 351 1.56 4.48 12.22
C GLY A 351 1.20 5.10 13.56
N ARG A 352 0.90 6.39 13.55
CA ARG A 352 0.52 7.19 14.72
C ARG A 352 -0.83 7.85 14.44
N ASP A 353 -1.60 8.10 15.48
CA ASP A 353 -2.82 8.90 15.37
C ASP A 353 -2.47 10.37 15.16
N LEU A 354 -2.92 10.93 14.02
CA LEU A 354 -2.68 12.33 13.66
C LEU A 354 -3.61 13.30 14.38
N ARG A 355 -4.65 12.82 15.08
CA ARG A 355 -5.48 13.70 15.92
C ARG A 355 -4.64 14.43 16.97
N ALA A 356 -3.61 13.76 17.51
CA ALA A 356 -2.67 14.35 18.46
C ALA A 356 -2.00 15.63 17.92
N LEU A 357 -1.66 15.68 16.63
CA LEU A 357 -1.10 16.89 16.00
C LEU A 357 -2.12 18.02 15.95
N ALA A 358 -3.38 17.70 15.62
CA ALA A 358 -4.45 18.68 15.61
C ALA A 358 -4.70 19.28 17.00
N GLU A 359 -4.48 18.48 18.06
CA GLU A 359 -4.55 18.88 19.47
C GLU A 359 -3.30 19.63 19.95
N GLY A 360 -2.29 19.81 19.09
CA GLY A 360 -1.04 20.52 19.40
C GLY A 360 0.01 19.66 20.12
N SER A 361 -0.17 18.35 20.17
CA SER A 361 0.82 17.41 20.72
C SER A 361 1.90 17.09 19.71
N ALA A 362 3.10 16.75 20.18
CA ALA A 362 4.18 16.25 19.34
C ALA A 362 4.01 14.74 19.08
N LEU A 363 4.47 14.29 17.91
CA LEU A 363 4.59 12.87 17.60
C LEU A 363 6.03 12.40 17.75
N GLU A 364 6.22 11.19 18.26
CA GLU A 364 7.54 10.57 18.34
C GLU A 364 8.23 10.49 16.96
N PRO A 365 9.50 10.95 16.83
CA PRO A 365 10.24 10.89 15.58
C PRO A 365 10.43 9.45 15.09
N ARG A 366 10.32 9.23 13.77
CA ARG A 366 10.56 7.90 13.17
C ARG A 366 11.13 8.00 11.76
N ALA A 367 12.05 7.10 11.43
CA ALA A 367 12.54 6.97 10.07
C ALA A 367 11.47 6.32 9.17
N LEU A 368 11.39 6.80 7.93
CA LEU A 368 10.55 6.24 6.87
C LEU A 368 11.43 5.55 5.82
N TYR A 369 10.90 4.49 5.23
CA TYR A 369 11.65 3.62 4.34
C TYR A 369 10.81 3.25 3.12
N TRP A 370 11.46 3.16 1.97
CA TRP A 370 10.85 2.72 0.71
C TRP A 370 11.77 1.74 0.01
N ASP A 371 11.17 0.76 -0.64
CA ASP A 371 11.85 -0.26 -1.44
C ASP A 371 10.92 -0.71 -2.56
N ALA A 372 11.43 -0.67 -3.79
CA ALA A 372 10.77 -1.27 -4.94
C ALA A 372 11.80 -1.88 -5.88
N GLY A 373 11.44 -2.98 -6.53
CA GLY A 373 12.25 -3.59 -7.56
C GLY A 373 12.21 -5.10 -7.61
N THR A 374 13.12 -5.64 -8.42
CA THR A 374 13.44 -7.06 -8.54
C THR A 374 14.77 -7.34 -7.86
N PHE A 375 15.21 -8.60 -7.88
CA PHE A 375 16.54 -8.95 -7.36
C PHE A 375 17.70 -8.34 -8.17
N GLU A 376 17.46 -7.98 -9.43
CA GLU A 376 18.47 -7.39 -10.34
C GLU A 376 18.49 -5.86 -10.27
N HIS A 377 17.31 -5.24 -10.08
CA HIS A 377 17.14 -3.80 -10.16
C HIS A 377 16.32 -3.34 -8.98
N SER A 378 16.94 -2.59 -8.07
CA SER A 378 16.27 -2.05 -6.88
C SER A 378 16.39 -0.54 -6.81
N ALA A 379 15.26 0.10 -6.51
CA ALA A 379 15.20 1.48 -6.05
C ALA A 379 14.81 1.46 -4.57
N TRP A 380 15.40 2.34 -3.79
CA TRP A 380 15.08 2.44 -2.36
C TRP A 380 15.36 3.83 -1.81
N SER A 381 14.81 4.10 -0.63
CA SER A 381 15.04 5.35 0.07
C SER A 381 14.83 5.21 1.57
N ILE A 382 15.51 6.08 2.32
CA ILE A 382 15.31 6.30 3.74
C ILE A 382 15.21 7.80 4.01
N LEU A 383 14.23 8.20 4.81
CA LEU A 383 14.17 9.51 5.46
C LEU A 383 14.50 9.32 6.94
N SER A 384 15.48 10.06 7.46
CA SER A 384 15.88 10.01 8.88
C SER A 384 14.71 10.34 9.81
N SER A 385 14.83 9.94 11.08
CA SER A 385 13.76 10.12 12.06
C SER A 385 13.39 11.58 12.34
N ASP A 386 14.36 12.48 12.25
CA ASP A 386 14.19 13.93 12.34
C ASP A 386 13.69 14.57 11.02
N GLY A 387 13.53 13.78 9.97
CA GLY A 387 13.14 14.24 8.65
C GLY A 387 14.19 15.11 7.95
N ARG A 388 15.43 15.17 8.42
CA ARG A 388 16.46 16.02 7.82
C ARG A 388 17.13 15.37 6.62
N TRP A 389 17.57 14.14 6.78
CA TRP A 389 18.43 13.44 5.82
C TRP A 389 17.63 12.46 5.00
N ARG A 390 17.81 12.50 3.68
CA ARG A 390 17.34 11.45 2.79
C ARG A 390 18.48 10.82 2.05
N VAL A 391 18.50 9.49 2.04
CA VAL A 391 19.28 8.73 1.07
C VAL A 391 18.30 8.08 0.12
N HIS A 392 18.53 8.23 -1.18
CA HIS A 392 17.75 7.53 -2.19
C HIS A 392 18.66 6.95 -3.27
N ARG A 393 18.25 5.83 -3.84
CA ARG A 393 18.89 5.19 -4.98
C ARG A 393 17.82 4.83 -5.99
N ASN A 394 18.02 5.21 -7.24
CA ASN A 394 17.17 4.77 -8.35
C ASN A 394 17.58 3.35 -8.78
N PHE A 395 16.81 2.72 -9.69
CA PHE A 395 17.07 1.36 -10.15
C PHE A 395 18.51 1.09 -10.67
N LEU A 396 19.20 2.15 -11.09
CA LEU A 396 20.59 2.15 -11.51
C LEU A 396 21.33 3.29 -10.80
N GLY A 397 22.60 3.06 -10.46
CA GLY A 397 23.50 4.07 -9.90
C GLY A 397 23.78 3.94 -8.41
N ASP A 398 24.55 4.89 -7.91
CA ASP A 398 24.94 4.99 -6.50
C ASP A 398 23.89 5.77 -5.69
N PRO A 399 23.83 5.56 -4.37
CA PRO A 399 22.93 6.31 -3.49
C PRO A 399 23.32 7.79 -3.41
N VAL A 400 22.31 8.66 -3.45
CA VAL A 400 22.40 10.12 -3.31
C VAL A 400 21.98 10.51 -1.90
N LEU A 401 22.67 11.47 -1.29
CA LEU A 401 22.36 12.00 0.04
C LEU A 401 21.89 13.46 -0.04
N ASN A 402 20.73 13.79 0.53
CA ASN A 402 20.20 15.16 0.61
C ASN A 402 20.02 15.61 2.07
N ASP A 403 20.26 16.90 2.33
CA ASP A 403 19.95 17.59 3.60
C ASP A 403 18.81 18.59 3.41
N PHE A 404 17.60 18.24 3.85
CA PHE A 404 16.42 19.10 3.69
C PHE A 404 16.38 20.29 4.64
N SER A 405 17.27 20.35 5.64
CA SER A 405 17.43 21.56 6.45
C SER A 405 18.19 22.66 5.68
N ALA A 406 19.07 22.26 4.76
CA ALA A 406 19.90 23.18 3.96
C ALA A 406 19.30 23.42 2.56
N ASP A 407 18.76 22.37 1.94
CA ASP A 407 18.12 22.42 0.63
C ASP A 407 16.78 21.68 0.66
N PRO A 408 15.67 22.38 0.94
CA PRO A 408 14.33 21.79 0.94
C PRO A 408 13.89 21.20 -0.41
N SER A 409 14.54 21.57 -1.52
CA SER A 409 14.21 21.05 -2.86
C SER A 409 14.74 19.62 -3.10
N GLY A 410 15.78 19.22 -2.36
CA GLY A 410 16.42 17.91 -2.53
C GLY A 410 17.20 17.78 -3.83
N THR A 411 17.86 18.84 -4.29
CA THR A 411 18.61 18.85 -5.55
C THR A 411 20.11 18.69 -5.34
N LYS A 412 20.66 19.12 -4.19
CA LYS A 412 22.08 18.94 -3.87
C LYS A 412 22.40 17.55 -3.33
N ASP A 413 23.28 16.82 -4.02
CA ASP A 413 23.88 15.58 -3.51
C ASP A 413 25.08 15.89 -2.60
N LEU A 414 25.09 15.29 -1.41
CA LEU A 414 26.10 15.42 -0.37
C LEU A 414 26.83 14.11 -0.08
N ALA A 415 26.62 13.06 -0.88
CA ALA A 415 27.20 11.73 -0.64
C ALA A 415 28.73 11.77 -0.48
N LEU A 416 29.42 12.52 -1.34
CA LEU A 416 30.87 12.71 -1.28
C LEU A 416 31.32 13.64 -0.15
N GLU A 417 30.50 14.62 0.20
CA GLU A 417 30.81 15.60 1.26
C GLU A 417 30.58 15.01 2.66
N ARG A 418 29.66 14.05 2.80
CA ARG A 418 29.20 13.45 4.08
C ARG A 418 29.09 11.92 4.00
N PRO A 419 30.20 11.21 3.73
CA PRO A 419 30.19 9.75 3.62
C PRO A 419 29.83 9.06 4.95
N ASP A 420 30.09 9.72 6.09
CA ASP A 420 29.68 9.28 7.42
C ASP A 420 28.16 9.16 7.56
N VAL A 421 27.43 10.19 7.10
CA VAL A 421 25.97 10.23 7.15
C VAL A 421 25.38 9.23 6.16
N LEU A 422 25.94 9.17 4.95
CA LEU A 422 25.50 8.20 3.95
C LEU A 422 25.60 6.77 4.48
N ALA A 423 26.75 6.40 5.04
CA ALA A 423 26.97 5.06 5.59
C ALA A 423 25.98 4.73 6.73
N ALA A 424 25.77 5.65 7.67
CA ALA A 424 24.83 5.45 8.77
C ALA A 424 23.38 5.24 8.29
N GLN A 425 22.95 6.01 7.28
CA GLN A 425 21.62 5.93 6.72
C GLN A 425 21.42 4.66 5.88
N VAL A 426 22.42 4.26 5.09
CA VAL A 426 22.43 2.98 4.37
C VAL A 426 22.33 1.81 5.34
N GLU A 427 23.11 1.83 6.42
CA GLU A 427 23.07 0.76 7.43
C GLU A 427 21.70 0.68 8.13
N ALA A 428 21.08 1.84 8.42
CA ALA A 428 19.72 1.91 8.96
C ALA A 428 18.68 1.34 7.98
N PHE A 429 18.81 1.64 6.69
CA PHE A 429 17.97 1.05 5.64
C PHE A 429 18.15 -0.46 5.57
N GLN A 430 19.39 -0.97 5.53
CA GLN A 430 19.68 -2.40 5.47
C GLN A 430 19.16 -3.15 6.70
N ARG A 431 19.29 -2.58 7.91
CA ARG A 431 18.69 -3.14 9.14
C ARG A 431 17.18 -3.26 9.02
N TRP A 432 16.50 -2.19 8.61
CA TRP A 432 15.05 -2.23 8.41
C TRP A 432 14.67 -3.26 7.35
N ARG A 433 15.33 -3.25 6.18
CA ARG A 433 15.04 -4.11 5.04
C ARG A 433 15.14 -5.60 5.39
N ARG A 434 16.20 -6.01 6.12
CA ARG A 434 16.36 -7.40 6.58
C ARG A 434 15.16 -7.89 7.39
N SER A 435 14.63 -7.05 8.28
CA SER A 435 13.42 -7.37 9.05
C SER A 435 12.14 -7.26 8.24
N ALA A 436 12.09 -6.35 7.26
CA ALA A 436 10.91 -6.05 6.49
C ALA A 436 10.61 -7.11 5.43
N ARG A 437 11.61 -7.85 4.95
CA ARG A 437 11.43 -8.90 3.95
C ARG A 437 11.07 -10.27 4.53
N GLU A 438 11.28 -10.49 5.83
CA GLU A 438 11.02 -11.76 6.49
C GLU A 438 9.55 -11.88 6.88
N LEU A 439 8.90 -12.96 6.46
CA LEU A 439 7.47 -13.18 6.71
C LEU A 439 7.23 -13.65 8.14
N ARG A 440 6.15 -13.14 8.74
CA ARG A 440 5.69 -13.59 10.05
C ARG A 440 4.64 -14.69 9.87
N LEU A 441 5.11 -15.92 9.81
CA LEU A 441 4.28 -17.10 9.63
C LEU A 441 3.95 -17.77 10.97
N ALA A 442 2.75 -18.34 11.06
CA ALA A 442 2.43 -19.28 12.12
C ALA A 442 3.00 -20.66 11.73
N PHE A 443 3.74 -21.30 12.64
CA PHE A 443 4.34 -22.61 12.41
C PHE A 443 3.94 -23.54 13.55
N GLU A 444 3.01 -24.44 13.28
CA GLU A 444 2.50 -25.43 14.22
C GLU A 444 3.31 -26.71 14.09
N ILE A 445 4.10 -27.03 15.13
CA ILE A 445 4.96 -28.21 15.15
C ILE A 445 4.13 -29.45 15.50
N ASN A 446 4.29 -30.50 14.70
CA ASN A 446 3.63 -31.78 14.84
C ASN A 446 4.65 -32.89 15.17
N GLY A 447 4.87 -33.12 16.46
CA GLY A 447 5.70 -34.23 16.99
C GLY A 447 7.19 -33.93 17.10
N ASP A 448 7.96 -34.96 17.43
CA ASP A 448 9.42 -34.88 17.56
C ASP A 448 10.06 -34.78 16.17
N ASN A 449 11.08 -33.94 16.00
CA ASN A 449 11.88 -33.70 14.78
C ASN A 449 11.54 -32.45 13.91
N GLY A 450 10.73 -31.51 14.40
CA GLY A 450 10.52 -30.22 13.73
C GLY A 450 9.63 -30.27 12.48
N ARG A 451 8.82 -31.33 12.34
CA ARG A 451 7.75 -31.36 11.33
C ARG A 451 6.64 -30.41 11.75
N GLY A 452 5.88 -29.90 10.79
CA GLY A 452 4.80 -28.99 11.12
C GLY A 452 4.06 -28.44 9.93
N ILE A 453 3.20 -27.46 10.22
CA ILE A 453 2.33 -26.81 9.26
C ILE A 453 2.55 -25.31 9.34
N LEU A 454 2.81 -24.69 8.19
CA LEU A 454 2.92 -23.23 8.05
C LEU A 454 1.63 -22.61 7.52
N THR A 455 1.14 -21.60 8.23
CA THR A 455 -0.03 -20.78 7.90
C THR A 455 0.26 -19.26 8.06
N GLY A 456 -0.68 -18.39 7.69
CA GLY A 456 -0.50 -16.93 7.56
C GLY A 456 0.27 -16.49 6.29
N GLU A 457 0.10 -15.26 5.81
CA GLU A 457 0.76 -14.77 4.57
C GLU A 457 0.44 -15.57 3.28
N ASP A 458 -0.83 -15.93 3.07
CA ASP A 458 -1.30 -16.85 2.02
C ASP A 458 -0.66 -16.61 0.64
N PHE A 459 -0.60 -15.36 0.16
CA PHE A 459 -0.05 -15.05 -1.17
C PHE A 459 1.48 -15.05 -1.24
N GLN A 460 2.18 -15.24 -0.13
CA GLN A 460 3.65 -15.16 -0.03
C GLN A 460 4.29 -16.43 0.58
N ARG A 461 3.50 -17.40 1.06
CA ARG A 461 4.02 -18.71 1.54
C ARG A 461 4.52 -19.64 0.44
N ALA A 462 4.31 -19.26 -0.82
CA ALA A 462 4.61 -20.05 -2.00
C ALA A 462 5.41 -19.23 -3.02
N PRO A 463 6.20 -19.88 -3.90
CA PRO A 463 6.64 -19.28 -5.15
C PRO A 463 5.46 -18.72 -5.95
N GLY A 464 5.29 -17.38 -5.94
CA GLY A 464 4.21 -16.64 -6.58
C GLY A 464 4.72 -15.63 -7.61
N ALA A 465 3.89 -14.65 -8.02
CA ALA A 465 4.28 -13.63 -9.01
C ALA A 465 5.25 -12.57 -8.49
N THR A 466 6.23 -12.94 -7.67
CA THR A 466 7.24 -12.05 -7.09
C THR A 466 8.50 -12.84 -6.73
N GLY A 467 9.50 -12.13 -6.20
CA GLY A 467 10.58 -12.79 -5.48
C GLY A 467 10.06 -13.54 -4.25
N PHE A 468 10.62 -14.72 -4.01
CA PHE A 468 10.33 -15.60 -2.89
C PHE A 468 11.60 -16.38 -2.55
N SER A 469 11.92 -16.52 -1.27
CA SER A 469 12.98 -17.43 -0.80
C SER A 469 12.53 -18.17 0.44
N PHE A 470 12.62 -19.49 0.40
CA PHE A 470 12.42 -20.38 1.53
C PHE A 470 13.75 -20.91 2.01
N GLY A 471 14.02 -20.84 3.31
CA GLY A 471 15.20 -21.39 3.96
C GLY A 471 14.85 -22.40 5.04
N LEU A 472 15.60 -23.50 5.11
CA LEU A 472 15.44 -24.53 6.14
C LEU A 472 16.79 -25.16 6.49
N GLY A 473 17.07 -25.29 7.78
CA GLY A 473 18.15 -26.14 8.27
C GLY A 473 17.62 -27.56 8.46
N LEU A 474 18.39 -28.58 8.06
CA LEU A 474 17.98 -29.97 8.24
C LEU A 474 19.17 -30.92 8.43
N VAL A 475 18.93 -32.00 9.15
CA VAL A 475 19.86 -33.11 9.39
C VAL A 475 19.19 -34.40 8.94
N PRO A 476 19.54 -34.95 7.75
CA PRO A 476 19.04 -36.24 7.31
C PRO A 476 19.48 -37.36 8.26
N ALA A 477 18.61 -38.33 8.52
CA ALA A 477 18.96 -39.51 9.32
C ALA A 477 19.83 -40.49 8.51
N ASN A 478 19.59 -40.61 7.21
CA ASN A 478 20.25 -41.59 6.32
C ASN A 478 20.75 -40.92 5.03
N ALA A 479 21.84 -41.45 4.45
CA ALA A 479 22.54 -40.83 3.30
C ALA A 479 21.78 -40.92 1.97
N ALA A 480 20.88 -41.90 1.85
CA ALA A 480 20.08 -42.15 0.67
C ALA A 480 18.93 -43.08 1.08
N SER A 481 17.70 -42.68 0.76
CA SER A 481 16.53 -43.53 0.79
C SER A 481 16.05 -43.62 -0.64
N ASP A 482 15.89 -44.84 -1.16
CA ASP A 482 15.28 -45.08 -2.47
C ASP A 482 13.80 -44.64 -2.45
N ALA A 483 13.18 -44.58 -1.27
CA ALA A 483 11.83 -44.06 -1.10
C ALA A 483 11.82 -42.53 -1.01
N LYS A 484 10.90 -41.89 -1.74
CA LYS A 484 10.59 -40.46 -1.65
C LYS A 484 10.28 -40.03 -0.21
N GLN A 485 10.93 -38.95 0.21
CA GLN A 485 10.68 -38.27 1.47
C GLN A 485 10.47 -36.78 1.24
N VAL A 486 9.30 -36.28 1.63
CA VAL A 486 8.91 -34.88 1.45
C VAL A 486 9.52 -34.02 2.55
N ILE A 487 10.32 -33.03 2.17
CA ILE A 487 10.90 -32.03 3.07
C ILE A 487 9.93 -30.84 3.21
N VAL A 488 9.37 -30.39 2.09
CA VAL A 488 8.34 -29.34 2.06
C VAL A 488 7.32 -29.65 0.97
N SER A 489 6.04 -29.45 1.24
CA SER A 489 5.00 -29.53 0.22
C SER A 489 3.93 -28.48 0.46
N GLN A 490 3.59 -27.76 -0.58
CA GLN A 490 2.32 -27.05 -0.66
C GLN A 490 1.59 -27.57 -1.91
N PRO A 491 0.52 -28.37 -1.73
CA PRO A 491 -0.18 -29.03 -2.82
C PRO A 491 -0.51 -28.10 -3.99
N GLY A 492 -0.13 -28.52 -5.20
CA GLY A 492 -0.36 -27.75 -6.42
C GLY A 492 0.49 -26.49 -6.60
N LYS A 493 1.35 -26.13 -5.63
CA LYS A 493 2.21 -24.94 -5.68
C LYS A 493 3.67 -25.27 -5.84
N TRP A 494 4.22 -26.02 -4.88
CA TRP A 494 5.63 -26.39 -4.90
C TRP A 494 5.92 -27.56 -3.96
N GLU A 495 7.02 -28.26 -4.24
CA GLU A 495 7.48 -29.39 -3.44
C GLU A 495 9.02 -29.42 -3.40
N LEU A 496 9.58 -29.74 -2.25
CA LEU A 496 10.98 -30.04 -2.01
C LEU A 496 11.05 -31.44 -1.39
N TRP A 497 11.76 -32.37 -2.02
CA TRP A 497 11.85 -33.75 -1.54
C TRP A 497 13.24 -34.34 -1.79
N GLN A 498 13.51 -35.47 -1.14
CA GLN A 498 14.66 -36.30 -1.45
C GLN A 498 14.21 -37.69 -1.88
N GLU A 499 14.91 -38.26 -2.86
CA GLU A 499 14.65 -39.57 -3.46
C GLU A 499 15.91 -40.00 -4.23
N ASP A 500 16.23 -41.29 -4.25
CA ASP A 500 17.33 -41.86 -5.06
C ASP A 500 18.69 -41.14 -4.92
N GLY A 501 19.02 -40.70 -3.70
CA GLY A 501 20.29 -40.01 -3.42
C GLY A 501 20.38 -38.60 -4.01
N GLN A 502 19.24 -38.00 -4.36
CA GLN A 502 19.13 -36.64 -4.86
C GLN A 502 18.10 -35.82 -4.04
N ILE A 503 18.26 -34.51 -4.09
CA ILE A 503 17.22 -33.55 -3.70
C ILE A 503 16.60 -33.00 -4.96
N PHE A 504 15.28 -32.87 -4.94
CA PHE A 504 14.51 -32.26 -5.99
C PHE A 504 13.71 -31.09 -5.45
N VAL A 505 13.62 -30.04 -6.24
CA VAL A 505 12.66 -28.95 -6.01
C VAL A 505 11.84 -28.74 -7.27
N ARG A 506 10.52 -28.64 -7.11
CA ARG A 506 9.58 -28.33 -8.17
C ARG A 506 8.72 -27.14 -7.78
N ALA A 507 8.70 -26.12 -8.64
CA ALA A 507 7.86 -24.93 -8.47
C ALA A 507 7.62 -24.27 -9.83
N ALA A 508 6.44 -23.70 -10.05
CA ALA A 508 6.11 -22.93 -11.27
C ALA A 508 6.40 -23.64 -12.61
N GLY A 509 6.30 -24.98 -12.62
CA GLY A 509 6.62 -25.80 -13.79
C GLY A 509 8.11 -25.88 -14.13
N LEU A 510 8.98 -25.54 -13.18
CA LEU A 510 10.42 -25.76 -13.17
C LEU A 510 10.74 -26.90 -12.20
N GLU A 511 11.78 -27.66 -12.51
CA GLU A 511 12.31 -28.71 -11.63
C GLU A 511 13.84 -28.68 -11.65
N ILE A 512 14.45 -28.86 -10.49
CA ILE A 512 15.89 -28.93 -10.30
C ILE A 512 16.19 -30.18 -9.49
N ALA A 513 17.28 -30.87 -9.85
CA ALA A 513 17.85 -31.95 -9.07
C ALA A 513 19.27 -31.57 -8.61
N ALA A 514 19.62 -31.92 -7.37
CA ALA A 514 20.94 -31.75 -6.78
C ALA A 514 21.35 -33.00 -5.99
N PRO A 515 22.65 -33.20 -5.70
CA PRO A 515 23.09 -34.29 -4.83
C PRO A 515 22.42 -34.24 -3.45
N ALA A 516 22.13 -35.40 -2.86
CA ALA A 516 21.60 -35.49 -1.50
C ALA A 516 22.54 -34.90 -0.44
N LEU A 517 21.94 -34.50 0.69
CA LEU A 517 22.67 -33.97 1.84
C LEU A 517 23.38 -35.08 2.62
N PRO A 518 24.53 -34.77 3.23
CA PRO A 518 25.23 -35.73 4.10
C PRO A 518 24.38 -36.07 5.34
N PRO A 519 24.25 -37.35 5.71
CA PRO A 519 23.52 -37.73 6.92
C PRO A 519 24.23 -37.28 8.19
N GLY A 520 23.47 -37.05 9.26
CA GLY A 520 24.00 -36.75 10.59
C GLY A 520 24.68 -35.38 10.73
N ARG A 521 24.85 -34.64 9.63
CA ARG A 521 25.35 -33.26 9.59
C ARG A 521 24.21 -32.31 9.24
N CYS A 522 24.20 -31.14 9.85
CA CYS A 522 23.26 -30.09 9.44
C CYS A 522 23.72 -29.46 8.13
N SER A 523 22.77 -29.32 7.21
CA SER A 523 22.92 -28.51 6.00
C SER A 523 21.81 -27.48 5.93
N SER A 524 22.12 -26.32 5.34
CA SER A 524 21.15 -25.29 5.02
C SER A 524 20.66 -25.46 3.58
N ILE A 525 19.36 -25.57 3.37
CA ILE A 525 18.74 -25.47 2.05
C ILE A 525 18.09 -24.11 1.91
N VAL A 526 18.33 -23.43 0.79
CA VAL A 526 17.55 -22.26 0.37
C VAL A 526 16.98 -22.50 -1.03
N VAL A 527 15.65 -22.47 -1.15
CA VAL A 527 14.94 -22.43 -2.43
C VAL A 527 14.58 -20.98 -2.71
N SER A 528 15.08 -20.42 -3.80
CA SER A 528 14.88 -19.02 -4.17
C SER A 528 14.26 -18.93 -5.56
N SER A 529 13.24 -18.10 -5.74
CA SER A 529 12.54 -17.98 -7.02
C SER A 529 12.10 -16.55 -7.30
N GLU A 530 11.97 -16.20 -8.57
CA GLU A 530 11.19 -15.06 -9.01
C GLU A 530 10.33 -15.44 -10.20
N ILE A 531 9.06 -15.07 -10.14
CA ILE A 531 8.15 -15.22 -11.25
C ILE A 531 7.57 -13.85 -11.61
N ASN A 532 7.69 -13.48 -12.87
CA ASN A 532 7.19 -12.23 -13.40
C ASN A 532 6.17 -12.50 -14.51
N PHE A 533 4.98 -11.92 -14.39
CA PHE A 533 3.89 -12.03 -15.36
C PHE A 533 3.52 -10.66 -15.93
N SER A 534 3.39 -10.56 -17.25
CA SER A 534 2.91 -9.34 -17.91
C SER A 534 1.75 -9.63 -18.85
N TYR A 535 0.59 -9.04 -18.56
CA TYR A 535 -0.58 -9.11 -19.44
C TYR A 535 -0.41 -8.31 -20.74
N ILE A 536 0.36 -7.21 -20.69
CA ILE A 536 0.55 -6.31 -21.84
C ILE A 536 1.73 -6.77 -22.70
N ALA A 537 2.73 -7.41 -22.10
CA ALA A 537 3.88 -7.95 -22.81
C ALA A 537 4.16 -9.39 -22.36
N PRO A 538 3.28 -10.38 -22.66
CA PRO A 538 3.45 -11.76 -22.21
C PRO A 538 4.80 -12.38 -22.57
N GLN A 539 5.39 -11.94 -23.69
CA GLN A 539 6.73 -12.33 -24.13
C GLN A 539 7.86 -11.92 -23.19
N LYS A 540 7.64 -10.98 -22.27
CA LYS A 540 8.59 -10.56 -21.23
C LYS A 540 8.39 -11.31 -19.90
N SER A 541 7.41 -12.22 -19.82
CA SER A 541 7.19 -13.03 -18.62
C SER A 541 8.26 -14.10 -18.48
N TYR A 542 8.71 -14.36 -17.25
CA TYR A 542 9.74 -15.35 -16.95
C TYR A 542 9.56 -15.95 -15.55
N ALA A 543 10.09 -17.15 -15.34
CA ALA A 543 10.24 -17.79 -14.04
C ALA A 543 11.71 -18.21 -13.87
N ILE A 544 12.27 -17.98 -12.68
CA ILE A 544 13.58 -18.44 -12.26
C ILE A 544 13.40 -19.21 -10.95
N LEU A 545 14.07 -20.35 -10.82
CA LEU A 545 14.14 -21.15 -9.62
C LEU A 545 15.61 -21.51 -9.38
N ASP A 546 16.09 -21.30 -8.16
CA ASP A 546 17.43 -21.60 -7.72
C ASP A 546 17.36 -22.43 -6.44
N LEU A 547 18.26 -23.41 -6.33
CA LEU A 547 18.47 -24.23 -5.15
C LEU A 547 19.88 -23.99 -4.65
N TYR A 548 19.99 -23.56 -3.39
CA TYR A 548 21.26 -23.41 -2.69
C TYR A 548 21.38 -24.45 -1.58
N ILE A 549 22.57 -25.03 -1.46
CA ILE A 549 22.95 -25.95 -0.37
C ILE A 549 24.20 -25.37 0.28
N ASP A 550 24.15 -25.16 1.60
CA ASP A 550 25.25 -24.59 2.40
C ASP A 550 25.80 -23.27 1.82
N GLY A 551 24.88 -22.42 1.33
CA GLY A 551 25.17 -21.12 0.71
C GLY A 551 25.71 -21.20 -0.73
N GLN A 552 25.91 -22.39 -1.28
CA GLN A 552 26.41 -22.61 -2.64
C GLN A 552 25.27 -22.94 -3.60
N LEU A 553 25.30 -22.40 -4.83
CA LEU A 553 24.31 -22.71 -5.85
C LEU A 553 24.45 -24.18 -6.28
N ALA A 554 23.47 -25.01 -5.93
CA ALA A 554 23.43 -26.43 -6.24
C ALA A 554 22.69 -26.72 -7.56
N GLY A 555 21.77 -25.85 -7.96
CA GLY A 555 21.09 -25.93 -9.26
C GLY A 555 20.25 -24.70 -9.56
N SER A 556 19.98 -24.47 -10.84
CA SER A 556 19.17 -23.34 -11.33
C SER A 556 18.36 -23.76 -12.55
N ALA A 557 17.14 -23.26 -12.66
CA ALA A 557 16.27 -23.46 -13.80
C ALA A 557 15.54 -22.15 -14.16
N ARG A 558 15.34 -21.94 -15.47
CA ARG A 558 14.65 -20.75 -16.00
C ARG A 558 13.69 -21.13 -17.11
N LYS A 559 12.52 -20.49 -17.13
CA LYS A 559 11.52 -20.65 -18.19
C LYS A 559 11.00 -19.29 -18.64
N SER A 560 10.94 -19.10 -19.95
CA SER A 560 10.24 -17.97 -20.57
C SER A 560 8.74 -18.30 -20.69
N LYS A 561 7.89 -17.28 -20.54
CA LYS A 561 6.43 -17.42 -20.59
C LYS A 561 5.88 -18.50 -19.64
N PRO A 562 6.13 -18.40 -18.32
CA PRO A 562 5.53 -19.30 -17.36
C PRO A 562 3.99 -19.20 -17.40
N VAL A 563 3.33 -20.28 -16.96
CA VAL A 563 1.88 -20.26 -16.74
C VAL A 563 1.62 -19.58 -15.39
N PRO A 564 0.71 -18.59 -15.31
CA PRO A 564 0.31 -18.00 -14.04
C PRO A 564 -0.16 -19.09 -13.06
N PRO A 565 0.26 -19.07 -11.79
CA PRO A 565 -0.22 -20.04 -10.83
C PRO A 565 -1.71 -19.81 -10.57
N GLU A 566 -2.50 -20.87 -10.68
CA GLU A 566 -3.97 -20.84 -10.55
C GLU A 566 -4.39 -21.12 -9.09
N GLY A 567 -5.37 -20.36 -8.56
CA GLY A 567 -6.14 -20.63 -7.31
C GLY A 567 -5.34 -20.97 -6.03
N GLY A 568 -5.99 -21.27 -4.91
CA GLY A 568 -5.44 -22.09 -3.81
C GLY A 568 -4.08 -21.69 -3.18
N PHE A 569 -3.84 -20.42 -2.86
CA PHE A 569 -2.65 -19.99 -2.09
C PHE A 569 -2.85 -20.06 -0.57
N SER A 570 -4.10 -20.19 -0.12
CA SER A 570 -4.46 -20.31 1.29
C SER A 570 -4.17 -21.71 1.88
N ILE A 571 -3.88 -22.70 1.04
CA ILE A 571 -3.51 -24.05 1.49
C ILE A 571 -2.25 -23.94 2.36
N PRO A 572 -2.18 -24.62 3.51
CA PRO A 572 -0.98 -24.63 4.35
C PRO A 572 0.23 -25.21 3.63
N THR A 573 1.42 -24.80 4.06
CA THR A 573 2.68 -25.44 3.61
C THR A 573 3.09 -26.47 4.66
N TYR A 574 3.20 -27.73 4.26
CA TYR A 574 3.58 -28.85 5.12
C TYR A 574 5.09 -29.01 5.15
N ILE A 575 5.65 -29.13 6.36
CA ILE A 575 7.08 -29.26 6.61
C ILE A 575 7.37 -30.69 7.12
N GLY A 576 8.17 -31.41 6.35
CA GLY A 576 8.62 -32.77 6.65
C GLY A 576 7.62 -33.89 6.35
N MET A 577 6.56 -33.60 5.61
CA MET A 577 5.52 -34.56 5.18
C MET A 577 4.69 -34.01 4.01
N SER A 578 3.96 -34.89 3.32
CA SER A 578 2.87 -34.48 2.41
C SER A 578 1.61 -34.07 3.18
N GLU A 579 0.64 -33.47 2.48
CA GLU A 579 -0.64 -33.00 3.04
C GLU A 579 -1.42 -34.08 3.80
N ASP A 580 -1.40 -35.32 3.33
CA ASP A 580 -2.03 -36.48 3.95
C ASP A 580 -1.18 -37.12 5.08
N GLY A 581 -0.08 -36.48 5.46
CA GLY A 581 0.88 -36.96 6.46
C GLY A 581 1.74 -38.14 6.00
N GLN A 582 1.69 -38.51 4.71
CA GLN A 582 2.52 -39.56 4.14
C GLN A 582 3.92 -39.05 3.76
N LEU A 583 4.74 -39.96 3.20
CA LEU A 583 6.11 -39.69 2.71
C LEU A 583 6.98 -38.87 3.68
N PRO A 584 7.03 -39.27 4.96
CA PRO A 584 7.66 -38.45 6.00
C PRO A 584 9.17 -38.28 5.77
N PHE A 585 9.67 -37.08 6.04
CA PHE A 585 11.12 -36.87 6.10
C PHE A 585 11.73 -37.51 7.35
N HIS A 586 12.72 -38.37 7.15
CA HIS A 586 13.45 -39.05 8.21
C HIS A 586 14.73 -38.27 8.53
N GLY A 587 14.66 -37.44 9.57
CA GLY A 587 15.74 -36.56 10.02
C GLY A 587 15.19 -35.49 10.94
N ARG A 588 16.02 -34.51 11.30
CA ARG A 588 15.61 -33.33 12.08
C ARG A 588 15.47 -32.12 11.17
N LEU A 589 14.42 -31.34 11.37
CA LEU A 589 14.16 -30.09 10.68
C LEU A 589 14.25 -28.93 11.67
N GLY A 590 14.80 -27.81 11.23
CA GLY A 590 14.77 -26.56 11.97
C GLY A 590 13.51 -25.75 11.65
N ARG A 591 13.48 -24.51 12.12
CA ARG A 591 12.38 -23.60 11.83
C ARG A 591 12.54 -23.03 10.41
N PRO A 592 11.51 -23.14 9.55
CA PRO A 592 11.55 -22.55 8.23
C PRO A 592 11.54 -21.02 8.29
N VAL A 593 12.26 -20.39 7.37
CA VAL A 593 12.29 -18.93 7.19
C VAL A 593 11.84 -18.63 5.77
N ILE A 594 10.89 -17.71 5.60
CA ILE A 594 10.46 -17.24 4.27
C ILE A 594 10.76 -15.75 4.14
N LEU A 595 11.40 -15.38 3.03
CA LEU A 595 11.63 -14.00 2.62
C LEU A 595 10.80 -13.71 1.36
N ASN A 596 10.14 -12.54 1.32
CA ASN A 596 9.42 -12.05 0.13
C ASN A 596 10.35 -11.38 -0.90
N GLU A 597 11.49 -12.00 -1.12
CA GLU A 597 12.52 -11.57 -2.04
C GLU A 597 13.19 -12.80 -2.64
N LYS A 598 13.62 -12.70 -3.90
CA LYS A 598 14.53 -13.67 -4.48
C LYS A 598 15.96 -13.37 -4.01
N LEU A 599 16.56 -14.29 -3.26
CA LEU A 599 17.98 -14.26 -2.93
C LEU A 599 18.82 -14.72 -4.14
N VAL A 600 20.06 -14.24 -4.18
CA VAL A 600 21.06 -14.58 -5.19
C VAL A 600 22.39 -15.03 -4.57
N SER A 601 23.28 -15.59 -5.39
CA SER A 601 24.67 -15.87 -4.95
C SER A 601 25.36 -14.57 -4.54
N ASP A 602 26.23 -14.63 -3.53
CA ASP A 602 26.87 -13.43 -2.99
C ASP A 602 27.76 -12.69 -4.02
N GLU A 603 28.27 -13.41 -5.03
CA GLU A 603 29.05 -12.84 -6.15
C GLU A 603 28.26 -11.81 -6.99
N VAL A 604 26.93 -11.93 -7.03
CA VAL A 604 26.05 -11.05 -7.82
C VAL A 604 25.05 -10.29 -6.94
N ALA A 605 25.21 -10.38 -5.62
CA ALA A 605 24.35 -9.67 -4.68
C ALA A 605 24.58 -8.16 -4.79
N ASP A 606 23.51 -7.39 -4.70
CA ASP A 606 23.60 -5.94 -4.65
C ASP A 606 24.03 -5.50 -3.24
N PRO A 607 25.21 -4.86 -3.09
CA PRO A 607 25.78 -4.52 -1.79
C PRO A 607 24.94 -3.51 -1.01
N TRP A 608 24.07 -2.75 -1.67
CA TRP A 608 23.22 -1.75 -1.04
C TRP A 608 22.00 -2.37 -0.36
N ILE A 609 21.50 -3.48 -0.90
CA ILE A 609 20.28 -4.14 -0.40
C ILE A 609 20.51 -5.48 0.28
N GLN A 610 21.73 -6.04 0.17
CA GLN A 610 22.17 -7.28 0.83
C GLN A 610 21.21 -8.46 0.56
N ASN A 611 20.96 -8.76 -0.71
CA ASN A 611 20.14 -9.87 -1.17
C ASN A 611 20.93 -11.17 -1.46
N GLY A 612 22.15 -11.28 -0.93
CA GLY A 612 22.98 -12.48 -0.98
C GLY A 612 22.47 -13.60 -0.08
N VAL A 613 22.68 -14.85 -0.52
CA VAL A 613 22.17 -16.05 0.15
C VAL A 613 22.90 -16.39 1.45
N SER A 614 24.19 -16.04 1.58
CA SER A 614 25.01 -16.44 2.72
C SER A 614 24.45 -15.95 4.06
N GLY A 615 23.85 -14.76 4.08
CA GLY A 615 23.27 -14.19 5.30
C GLY A 615 22.12 -15.03 5.87
N LEU A 616 21.29 -15.64 5.00
CA LEU A 616 20.25 -16.56 5.42
C LEU A 616 20.84 -17.94 5.73
N ALA A 617 21.65 -18.48 4.82
CA ALA A 617 22.22 -19.83 4.94
C ALA A 617 22.98 -20.04 6.26
N ALA A 618 23.80 -19.06 6.67
CA ALA A 618 24.66 -19.15 7.84
C ALA A 618 23.90 -19.35 9.17
N ARG A 619 22.63 -18.96 9.27
CA ARG A 619 21.83 -19.03 10.50
C ARG A 619 20.77 -20.14 10.52
N LEU A 620 20.55 -20.84 9.41
CA LEU A 620 19.47 -21.84 9.31
C LEU A 620 19.71 -23.05 10.22
N CYS A 621 20.97 -23.47 10.38
CA CYS A 621 21.33 -24.60 11.23
C CYS A 621 21.24 -24.32 12.74
N ASP A 622 21.20 -23.05 13.16
CA ASP A 622 21.07 -22.67 14.57
C ASP A 622 19.72 -23.16 15.14
N SER A 623 18.67 -23.12 14.32
CA SER A 623 17.32 -23.57 14.69
C SER A 623 17.20 -25.10 14.82
N VAL A 624 18.09 -25.87 14.19
CA VAL A 624 18.08 -27.35 14.27
C VAL A 624 18.62 -27.84 15.62
N ALA A 625 19.42 -27.02 16.29
CA ALA A 625 20.09 -27.35 17.55
C ALA A 625 19.32 -26.90 18.80
N THR A 626 18.35 -25.98 18.65
CA THR A 626 17.75 -25.24 19.77
C THR A 626 16.30 -25.65 20.10
N GLU A 627 15.62 -26.41 19.25
CA GLU A 627 14.19 -26.72 19.46
C GLU A 627 13.93 -28.15 19.94
N VAL A 628 14.15 -28.40 21.24
CA VAL A 628 13.20 -29.19 22.02
C VAL A 628 12.21 -28.18 22.58
N ILE A 629 11.15 -27.86 21.86
CA ILE A 629 10.13 -26.90 22.30
C ILE A 629 8.87 -27.67 22.74
N GLU A 630 8.44 -27.41 23.96
CA GLU A 630 7.21 -27.95 24.54
C GLU A 630 5.95 -27.48 23.77
N PRO A 631 4.87 -28.29 23.72
CA PRO A 631 3.66 -27.92 22.99
C PRO A 631 3.00 -26.64 23.54
N GLY A 632 2.77 -25.64 22.69
CA GLY A 632 1.87 -24.50 22.97
C GLY A 632 2.46 -23.09 23.03
N GLN A 633 3.57 -22.78 22.36
CA GLN A 633 4.11 -21.40 22.23
C GLN A 633 3.94 -20.81 20.83
#